data_AF-A0AA51R1Q4-F1
#
_entry.id   AF-A0AA51R1Q4-F1
#
_cell.length_a   1.000
_cell.length_b   1.000
_cell.length_c   1.000
_cell.angle_alpha   90.00
_cell.angle_beta   90.00
_cell.angle_gamma   90.00
#
_symmetry.space_group_name_H-M   'P 1'
#
loop_
_entity.id
_entity.type
_entity.pdbx_description
1 polymer ?
#
loop_
_entity_poly.entity_id
_entity_poly.type
_entity_poly.pdbx_seq_one_letter_code
_entity_poly.pdbx_strand_id
1 'polypeptide(L)' 'MNNKATTEKLVKEIEITRIKLHNLISEKSYNLLDSEVIKLSQLLDKLLSEYEDLK' A
#
# COMPACT_ATOMS: atom_id res chain seq x y z
N MET A 1 11.22 22.09 2.55
CA MET A 1 10.63 21.06 3.44
C MET A 1 11.47 19.80 3.31
N ASN A 2 11.64 19.02 4.38
CA ASN A 2 12.65 17.96 4.43
C ASN A 2 12.15 16.72 3.66
N ASN A 3 12.37 16.70 2.33
CA ASN A 3 11.85 15.67 1.42
C ASN A 3 12.17 14.25 1.91
N LYS A 4 13.35 14.04 2.50
CA LYS A 4 13.79 12.77 3.08
C LYS A 4 12.81 12.20 4.14
N ALA A 5 12.33 13.03 5.06
CA ALA A 5 11.43 12.57 6.12
C ALA A 5 10.02 12.22 5.58
N THR A 6 9.62 12.85 4.48
CA THR A 6 8.35 12.57 3.79
C THR A 6 8.43 11.24 3.04
N THR A 7 9.52 11.04 2.30
CA THR A 7 9.82 9.77 1.61
C THR A 7 9.91 8.59 2.58
N GLU A 8 10.62 8.75 3.71
CA GLU A 8 10.73 7.69 4.73
C GLU A 8 9.39 7.30 5.36
N LYS A 9 8.48 8.26 5.56
CA LYS A 9 7.11 7.98 6.03
C LYS A 9 6.32 7.22 4.97
N LEU A 10 6.38 7.67 3.73
CA LEU A 10 5.65 7.04 2.63
C LEU A 10 6.11 5.59 2.40
N VAL A 11 7.42 5.33 2.45
CA VAL A 11 7.97 3.97 2.37
C VAL A 11 7.44 3.08 3.49
N LYS A 12 7.35 3.59 4.72
CA LYS A 12 6.77 2.83 5.84
C LYS A 12 5.29 2.53 5.62
N GLU A 13 4.52 3.48 5.10
CA GLU A 13 3.09 3.28 4.82
C GLU A 13 2.86 2.27 3.68
N ILE A 14 3.69 2.29 2.64
CA ILE A 14 3.70 1.27 1.57
C ILE A 14 3.94 -0.12 2.16
N GLU A 15 4.97 -0.27 3.00
CA GLU A 15 5.33 -1.55 3.61
C GLU A 15 4.21 -2.10 4.49
N ILE A 16 3.63 -1.25 5.35
CA ILE A 16 2.51 -1.61 6.22
C ILE A 16 1.30 -2.04 5.38
N THR A 17 0.99 -1.30 4.31
CA THR A 17 -0.14 -1.59 3.43
C THR A 17 0.07 -2.88 2.65
N ARG A 18 1.30 -3.16 2.19
CA ARG A 18 1.66 -4.42 1.52
C ARG A 18 1.45 -5.63 2.43
N ILE A 19 1.90 -5.54 3.68
CA ILE A 19 1.72 -6.61 4.68
C ILE A 19 0.22 -6.83 4.95
N LYS A 20 -0.55 -5.75 5.17
CA LYS A 20 -2.00 -5.85 5.37
C LYS A 20 -2.70 -6.49 4.17
N LEU A 21 -2.33 -6.12 2.96
CA LEU A 21 -2.90 -6.69 1.74
C LEU A 21 -2.61 -8.19 1.64
N HIS A 22 -1.38 -8.60 1.90
CA HIS A 22 -1.01 -10.00 1.89
C HIS A 22 -1.78 -10.83 2.93
N ASN A 23 -1.92 -10.30 4.15
CA ASN A 23 -2.70 -10.96 5.21
C ASN A 23 -4.17 -11.06 4.83
N LEU A 24 -4.75 -9.98 4.30
CA LEU A 24 -6.15 -9.96 3.87
C LEU A 24 -6.41 -10.94 2.74
N ILE A 25 -5.52 -11.02 1.74
CA ILE A 25 -5.62 -12.02 0.66
C ILE A 25 -5.59 -13.44 1.25
N SER A 26 -4.72 -13.69 2.22
CA SER A 26 -4.62 -15.00 2.88
C SER A 26 -5.89 -15.33 3.68
N GLU A 27 -6.43 -14.38 4.44
CA GLU A 27 -7.67 -14.53 5.20
C GLU A 27 -8.90 -14.75 4.31
N LYS A 28 -8.94 -14.09 3.14
CA LYS A 28 -10.03 -14.20 2.16
C LYS A 28 -9.88 -15.40 1.22
N SER A 29 -9.02 -16.37 1.56
CA SER A 29 -8.78 -17.56 0.74
C SER A 29 -8.39 -17.22 -0.70
N TYR A 30 -7.56 -16.18 -0.87
CA TYR A 30 -7.09 -15.67 -2.15
C TYR A 30 -8.20 -15.13 -3.07
N ASN A 31 -9.35 -14.76 -2.52
CA ASN A 31 -10.39 -14.06 -3.27
C ASN A 31 -9.97 -12.60 -3.56
N LEU A 32 -9.33 -12.39 -4.71
CA LEU A 32 -8.89 -11.08 -5.17
C LEU A 32 -10.04 -10.14 -5.57
N LEU A 33 -11.25 -10.68 -5.73
CA LEU A 33 -12.45 -9.90 -6.05
C LEU A 33 -13.20 -9.43 -4.80
N ASP A 34 -12.72 -9.79 -3.61
CA ASP A 34 -13.26 -9.26 -2.37
C ASP A 34 -13.09 -7.73 -2.33
N SER A 35 -14.16 -7.03 -1.97
CA SER A 35 -14.18 -5.57 -2.01
C SER A 35 -13.15 -4.91 -1.10
N GLU A 36 -12.75 -5.56 0.00
CA GLU A 36 -11.72 -5.07 0.91
C GLU A 36 -10.34 -5.28 0.31
N VAL A 37 -10.10 -6.42 -0.35
CA VAL A 37 -8.86 -6.70 -1.08
C VAL A 37 -8.66 -5.66 -2.19
N ILE A 38 -9.71 -5.38 -2.98
CA ILE A 38 -9.67 -4.36 -4.05
C ILE A 38 -9.37 -2.97 -3.48
N LYS A 39 -10.05 -2.56 -2.41
CA LYS A 39 -9.82 -1.23 -1.80
C LYS A 39 -8.39 -1.09 -1.30
N LEU A 40 -7.85 -2.15 -0.69
CA LEU A 40 -6.52 -2.13 -0.12
C LEU A 40 -5.43 -2.19 -1.20
N SER A 41 -5.67 -2.88 -2.32
CA SER A 41 -4.77 -2.84 -3.48
C SER A 41 -4.76 -1.46 -4.14
N GLN A 42 -5.93 -0.83 -4.32
CA GLN A 42 -6.02 0.53 -4.85
C GLN A 42 -5.32 1.55 -3.96
N LEU A 43 -5.38 1.39 -2.63
CA LEU A 43 -4.62 2.22 -1.70
C LEU A 43 -3.11 2.04 -1.89
N LEU A 44 -2.64 0.80 -2.02
CA LEU A 44 -1.23 0.51 -2.25
C LEU A 44 -0.74 1.14 -3.55
N ASP A 45 -1.51 1.03 -4.64
CA ASP A 45 -1.19 1.63 -5.93
C ASP A 45 -1.08 3.17 -5.85
N LYS A 46 -1.97 3.80 -5.07
CA LYS A 46 -1.91 5.24 -4.82
C LYS A 46 -0.64 5.63 -4.08
N LEU A 47 -0.29 4.92 -3.00
CA LEU A 47 0.93 5.20 -2.22
C LEU A 47 2.20 5.01 -3.06
N LEU A 48 2.22 3.98 -3.93
CA LEU A 48 3.33 3.75 -4.86
C LEU A 48 3.44 4.88 -5.90
N SER A 49 2.30 5.35 -6.43
CA SER A 49 2.28 6.47 -7.37
C SER A 49 2.81 7.76 -6.72
N GLU A 50 2.36 8.07 -5.51
CA GLU A 50 2.87 9.20 -4.72
C GLU A 50 4.39 9.09 -4.45
N TYR A 51 4.91 7.87 -4.30
CA TYR A 51 6.34 7.65 -4.08
C TYR A 51 7.16 7.88 -5.35
N GLU A 52 6.68 7.40 -6.51
CA GLU A 52 7.34 7.67 -7.78
C GLU A 52 7.31 9.15 -8.16
N ASP A 53 6.24 9.88 -7.82
CA ASP A 53 6.16 11.34 -8.04
C ASP A 53 7.16 12.14 -7.17
N LEU A 54 7.62 11.57 -6.05
CA LEU A 54 8.58 12.19 -5.12
C LEU A 54 10.05 11.86 -5.43
N LYS A 55 10.29 10.91 -6.34
CA LYS A 55 11.62 10.39 -6.69
C LYS A 55 12.28 11.22 -7.80
#